data_AF-A0A067R9X8-F1
#
_entry.id   AF-A0A067R9X8-F1
#
_cell.length_a   1.000
_cell.length_b   1.000
_cell.length_c   1.000
_cell.angle_alpha   90.00
_cell.angle_beta   90.00
_cell.angle_gamma   90.00
#
_symmetry.space_group_name_H-M   'P 1'
#
loop_
_entity.id
_entity.type
_entity.pdbx_description
1 polymer ?
#
loop_
_entity_poly.entity_id
_entity_poly.type
_entity_poly.pdbx_seq_one_letter_code
_entity_poly.pdbx_strand_id
1 'polypeptide(L)'
;MNYKSQQMNIAIWTICVVAQIRFTSGSFRQNFPNIINGISDSQLTMPKLITTHNYPEETHEVRTADGYRLTIHRIPYSPGQFGRDDKPVVLLIHGLLGSSADWVIAGPQKGLAFVLSDAGYDVWLGNSRGNTYSRRHEYLTTNDNDFWNFSWHEMGVYDLPAIIDHVLAASNQRSLYYVGHSMGCTMFFVLTSNLPHYNSKIRIMFGFAPAAFNSHIRNNLFRIATFSKVGVEADRLYNSNFFSRNWIQDRLFQRFCHKDGPMQIICSSILFMLGGYNSTQLNTTLVPMIMSNFPAGSSLKSWVHYGQEMRSGRFRQYDHGRELNSKYYGTTEPPDYNLTAITAAVSLHISDGDSLIPYEDVTKLYRALPNAIGLFKVPLSTFGHFDFLWGLDAKHLLYDLIIGLMEKY
;
A
#
# COMPACT_ATOMS: atom_id res chain seq x y z
N MET A 1 20.30 -13.50 6.56
CA MET A 1 18.84 -13.74 6.47
C MET A 1 18.39 -14.53 7.68
N ASN A 2 17.41 -14.04 8.44
CA ASN A 2 16.90 -14.72 9.63
C ASN A 2 15.99 -15.90 9.22
N TYR A 3 16.42 -17.13 9.48
CA TYR A 3 15.75 -18.38 9.07
C TYR A 3 14.27 -18.43 9.49
N LYS A 4 13.92 -17.82 10.63
CA LYS A 4 12.55 -17.80 11.17
C LYS A 4 11.58 -16.90 10.37
N SER A 5 12.05 -15.78 9.82
CA SER A 5 11.17 -14.92 9.01
C SER A 5 10.88 -15.54 7.64
N GLN A 6 11.88 -16.23 7.06
CA GLN A 6 11.68 -17.06 5.87
C GLN A 6 10.66 -18.18 6.14
N GLN A 7 10.78 -18.90 7.26
CA GLN A 7 9.81 -19.94 7.61
C GLN A 7 8.38 -19.39 7.76
N MET A 8 8.19 -18.19 8.31
CA MET A 8 6.86 -17.61 8.44
C MET A 8 6.30 -17.12 7.10
N ASN A 9 7.12 -16.47 6.26
CA ASN A 9 6.71 -16.11 4.90
C ASN A 9 6.32 -17.36 4.10
N ILE A 10 7.13 -18.43 4.20
CA ILE A 10 6.83 -19.72 3.58
C ILE A 10 5.54 -20.31 4.16
N ALA A 11 5.36 -20.33 5.48
CA ALA A 11 4.16 -20.87 6.11
C ALA A 11 2.89 -20.13 5.68
N ILE A 12 2.91 -18.80 5.64
CA ILE A 12 1.77 -18.00 5.15
C ILE A 12 1.50 -18.29 3.67
N TRP A 13 2.54 -18.31 2.82
CA TRP A 13 2.39 -18.70 1.41
C TRP A 13 1.86 -20.12 1.24
N THR A 14 2.39 -21.08 2.00
CA THR A 14 1.95 -22.47 2.00
C THR A 14 0.50 -22.58 2.47
N ILE A 15 0.05 -21.80 3.47
CA ILE A 15 -1.35 -21.73 3.86
C ILE A 15 -2.22 -21.21 2.70
N CYS A 16 -1.80 -20.12 2.04
CA CYS A 16 -2.51 -19.58 0.87
C CYS A 16 -2.65 -20.62 -0.25
N VAL A 17 -1.61 -21.42 -0.51
CA VAL A 17 -1.59 -22.45 -1.56
C VAL A 17 -2.32 -23.73 -1.15
N VAL A 18 -2.09 -24.26 0.07
CA VAL A 18 -2.65 -25.52 0.56
C VAL A 18 -4.13 -25.42 0.88
N ALA A 19 -4.63 -24.26 1.32
CA ALA A 19 -6.05 -24.02 1.51
C ALA A 19 -6.86 -24.23 0.21
N GLN A 20 -6.21 -24.20 -0.96
CA GLN A 20 -6.84 -24.35 -2.28
C GLN A 20 -6.66 -25.75 -2.90
N ILE A 21 -5.63 -26.53 -2.53
CA ILE A 21 -5.45 -27.91 -3.05
C ILE A 21 -6.65 -28.81 -2.69
N ARG A 22 -7.43 -28.46 -1.67
CA ARG A 22 -8.68 -29.17 -1.32
C ARG A 22 -9.86 -28.91 -2.26
N PHE A 23 -9.73 -28.05 -3.28
CA PHE A 23 -10.84 -27.68 -4.18
C PHE A 23 -10.62 -28.00 -5.68
N THR A 24 -9.50 -28.62 -6.07
CA THR A 24 -9.28 -29.02 -7.46
C THR A 24 -8.82 -30.48 -7.56
N SER A 25 -9.75 -31.42 -7.40
CA SER A 25 -9.56 -32.79 -7.88
C SER A 25 -10.11 -32.90 -9.31
N GLY A 26 -9.25 -32.63 -10.29
CA GLY A 26 -9.51 -32.89 -11.70
C GLY A 26 -8.20 -33.15 -12.42
N SER A 27 -8.10 -34.26 -13.16
CA SER A 27 -6.91 -34.63 -13.92
C SER A 27 -6.78 -33.74 -15.16
N PHE A 28 -5.57 -33.25 -15.45
CA PHE A 28 -5.32 -32.40 -16.62
C PHE A 28 -4.09 -32.85 -17.41
N ARG A 29 -4.31 -33.03 -18.72
CA ARG A 29 -3.26 -33.21 -19.74
C ARG A 29 -2.63 -31.85 -20.07
N GLN A 30 -1.32 -31.85 -20.27
CA GLN A 30 -0.51 -30.70 -20.66
C GLN A 30 -0.75 -30.32 -22.13
N ASN A 31 -0.88 -29.02 -22.39
CA ASN A 31 -0.52 -28.40 -23.67
C ASN A 31 0.13 -27.05 -23.36
N PHE A 32 1.32 -26.81 -23.95
CA PHE A 32 2.08 -25.57 -23.81
C PHE A 32 1.86 -24.69 -25.06
N PRO A 33 1.53 -23.39 -24.92
CA PRO A 33 1.61 -22.45 -26.03
C PRO A 33 3.01 -21.81 -26.16
N ASN A 34 3.37 -21.51 -27.40
CA ASN A 34 4.67 -20.97 -27.83
C ASN A 34 4.87 -19.50 -27.42
N ILE A 35 6.11 -19.17 -27.05
CA ILE A 35 6.61 -17.83 -26.72
C ILE A 35 7.29 -17.25 -27.97
N ILE A 36 6.82 -16.10 -28.49
CA ILE A 36 7.55 -15.29 -29.48
C ILE A 36 7.39 -13.79 -29.11
N ASN A 37 8.50 -13.05 -29.11
CA ASN A 37 8.72 -11.60 -28.83
C ASN A 37 8.98 -11.12 -27.38
N GLY A 38 9.58 -11.96 -26.53
CA GLY A 38 10.79 -11.56 -25.78
C GLY A 38 10.81 -10.31 -24.86
N ILE A 39 9.72 -9.98 -24.16
CA ILE A 39 9.60 -9.45 -22.78
C ILE A 39 8.10 -9.23 -22.56
N SER A 40 7.49 -9.93 -21.60
CA SER A 40 6.08 -9.67 -21.24
C SER A 40 5.99 -8.39 -20.42
N ASP A 41 4.91 -7.61 -20.55
CA ASP A 41 4.67 -6.42 -19.72
C ASP A 41 4.77 -6.71 -18.20
N SER A 42 4.55 -7.98 -17.81
CA SER A 42 4.76 -8.49 -16.45
C SER A 42 6.20 -8.42 -15.93
N GLN A 43 7.18 -8.16 -16.79
CA GLN A 43 8.61 -8.03 -16.45
C GLN A 43 9.06 -6.58 -16.36
N LEU A 44 8.20 -5.62 -16.68
CA LEU A 44 8.55 -4.21 -16.69
C LEU A 44 8.62 -3.69 -15.25
N THR A 45 9.67 -2.93 -14.97
CA THR A 45 9.74 -2.12 -13.76
C THR A 45 8.67 -1.03 -13.81
N MET A 46 8.28 -0.47 -12.67
CA MET A 46 7.26 0.59 -12.64
C MET A 46 7.59 1.77 -13.59
N PRO A 47 8.84 2.31 -13.63
CA PRO A 47 9.19 3.34 -14.61
C PRO A 47 8.91 2.94 -16.07
N LYS A 48 9.11 1.66 -16.38
CA LYS A 48 8.90 1.12 -17.72
C LYS A 48 7.41 0.91 -18.02
N LEU A 49 6.58 0.61 -17.03
CA LEU A 49 5.12 0.61 -17.19
C LEU A 49 4.59 1.99 -17.61
N ILE A 50 5.14 3.07 -17.05
CA ILE A 50 4.76 4.45 -17.42
C ILE A 50 5.22 4.78 -18.86
N THR A 51 6.50 4.60 -19.14
CA THR A 51 7.09 5.03 -20.42
C THR A 51 6.62 4.21 -21.62
N THR A 52 6.24 2.93 -21.44
CA THR A 52 5.63 2.11 -22.52
C THR A 52 4.29 2.68 -23.00
N HIS A 53 3.60 3.45 -22.15
CA HIS A 53 2.37 4.17 -22.51
C HIS A 53 2.62 5.62 -22.99
N ASN A 54 3.87 5.98 -23.29
CA ASN A 54 4.33 7.30 -23.74
C ASN A 54 4.15 8.44 -22.72
N TYR A 55 3.90 8.12 -21.45
CA TYR A 55 3.92 9.13 -20.39
C TYR A 55 5.36 9.44 -19.98
N PRO A 56 5.71 10.70 -19.70
CA PRO A 56 6.98 11.05 -19.07
C PRO A 56 7.07 10.40 -17.69
N GLU A 57 8.26 9.95 -17.34
CA GLU A 57 8.58 9.41 -16.03
C GLU A 57 9.83 10.08 -15.49
N GLU A 58 9.78 10.48 -14.23
CA GLU A 58 10.96 10.88 -13.47
C GLU A 58 11.08 10.01 -12.23
N THR A 59 12.31 9.59 -11.93
CA THR A 59 12.65 8.89 -10.69
C THR A 59 13.46 9.82 -9.79
N HIS A 60 13.09 9.90 -8.51
CA HIS A 60 13.71 10.76 -7.51
C HIS A 60 14.18 9.94 -6.29
N GLU A 61 15.37 10.22 -5.77
CA GLU A 61 15.83 9.67 -4.49
C GLU A 61 15.57 10.69 -3.37
N VAL A 62 14.83 10.27 -2.35
CA VAL A 62 14.51 11.07 -1.16
C VAL A 62 15.21 10.48 0.05
N ARG A 63 15.82 11.33 0.89
CA ARG A 63 16.50 10.92 2.11
C ARG A 63 15.66 11.24 3.33
N THR A 64 15.42 10.24 4.16
CA THR A 64 14.72 10.38 5.44
C THR A 64 15.69 10.80 6.54
N ALA A 65 15.17 11.40 7.61
CA ALA A 65 15.98 11.87 8.73
C ALA A 65 16.71 10.74 9.47
N ASP A 66 16.19 9.52 9.42
CA ASP A 66 16.79 8.33 10.02
C ASP A 66 17.63 7.51 9.03
N GLY A 67 17.91 8.03 7.83
CA GLY A 67 18.95 7.52 6.94
C GLY A 67 18.48 6.55 5.85
N TYR A 68 17.20 6.23 5.75
CA TYR A 68 16.65 5.52 4.58
C TYR A 68 16.67 6.40 3.34
N ARG A 69 16.94 5.76 2.19
CA ARG A 69 16.86 6.35 0.85
C ARG A 69 15.69 5.74 0.11
N LEU A 70 14.67 6.55 -0.11
CA LEU A 70 13.42 6.17 -0.75
C LEU A 70 13.49 6.52 -2.24
N THR A 71 13.07 5.60 -3.10
CA THR A 71 12.93 5.90 -4.54
C THR A 71 11.47 6.22 -4.82
N ILE A 72 11.14 7.46 -5.14
CA ILE A 72 9.79 7.87 -5.55
C ILE A 72 9.76 8.18 -7.03
N HIS A 73 8.57 8.15 -7.62
CA HIS A 73 8.39 8.36 -9.05
C HIS A 73 7.39 9.47 -9.33
N ARG A 74 7.45 10.03 -10.53
CA ARG A 74 6.60 11.13 -10.96
C ARG A 74 6.15 10.97 -12.40
N ILE A 75 4.88 11.27 -12.65
CA ILE A 75 4.31 11.52 -13.96
C ILE A 75 3.99 13.03 -14.02
N PRO A 76 4.91 13.86 -14.55
CA PRO A 76 4.75 15.31 -14.49
C PRO A 76 3.62 15.84 -15.38
N TYR A 77 3.25 15.09 -16.42
CA TYR A 77 2.20 15.46 -17.37
C TYR A 77 1.78 14.27 -18.22
N SER A 78 0.60 14.36 -18.85
CA SER A 78 0.19 13.39 -19.87
C SER A 78 0.61 13.85 -21.28
N PRO A 79 0.70 12.92 -22.25
CA PRO A 79 1.05 13.26 -23.64
C PRO A 79 0.17 14.34 -24.26
N GLY A 80 -1.10 14.45 -23.83
CA GLY A 80 -2.04 15.46 -24.30
C GLY A 80 -2.01 16.80 -23.55
N GLN A 81 -1.21 16.93 -22.49
CA GLN A 81 -1.19 18.09 -21.57
C GLN A 81 0.22 18.69 -21.41
N PHE A 82 1.02 18.70 -22.48
CA PHE A 82 2.37 19.28 -22.51
C PHE A 82 2.34 20.82 -22.32
N GLY A 83 3.30 21.36 -21.55
CA GLY A 83 3.54 22.82 -21.47
C GLY A 83 2.70 23.63 -20.48
N ARG A 84 2.14 23.02 -19.43
CA ARG A 84 1.56 23.74 -18.28
C ARG A 84 2.53 23.69 -17.10
N ASP A 85 3.02 24.87 -16.68
CA ASP A 85 4.10 25.00 -15.69
C ASP A 85 3.62 25.16 -14.23
N ASP A 86 2.31 25.21 -13.98
CA ASP A 86 1.72 25.33 -12.63
C ASP A 86 0.57 24.33 -12.44
N LYS A 87 0.93 23.06 -12.20
CA LYS A 87 -0.05 21.98 -12.01
C LYS A 87 -0.28 21.70 -10.52
N PRO A 88 -1.54 21.51 -10.09
CA PRO A 88 -1.79 20.97 -8.77
C PRO A 88 -1.14 19.60 -8.62
N VAL A 89 -0.51 19.38 -7.46
CA VAL A 89 0.26 18.17 -7.18
C VAL A 89 -0.60 17.16 -6.44
N VAL A 90 -0.52 15.89 -6.85
CA VAL A 90 -1.14 14.76 -6.15
C VAL A 90 -0.06 13.76 -5.74
N LEU A 91 -0.04 13.40 -4.46
CA LEU A 91 0.81 12.34 -3.93
C LEU A 91 0.00 11.07 -3.67
N LEU A 92 0.34 9.98 -4.35
CA LEU A 92 -0.28 8.66 -4.21
C LEU A 92 0.60 7.75 -3.34
N ILE A 93 0.07 7.24 -2.23
CA ILE A 93 0.78 6.37 -1.28
C ILE A 93 0.09 5.01 -1.15
N HIS A 94 0.84 3.97 -1.50
CA HIS A 94 0.38 2.57 -1.56
C HIS A 94 0.07 1.95 -0.17
N GLY A 95 -0.58 0.78 -0.19
CA GLY A 95 -0.92 0.00 1.00
C GLY A 95 0.20 -0.90 1.53
N LEU A 96 -0.11 -1.73 2.53
CA LEU A 96 0.83 -2.70 3.09
C LEU A 96 1.27 -3.70 2.01
N LEU A 97 2.59 -3.96 1.90
CA LEU A 97 3.21 -4.76 0.83
C LEU A 97 3.03 -4.19 -0.60
N GLY A 98 2.50 -2.98 -0.75
CA GLY A 98 2.35 -2.31 -2.03
C GLY A 98 3.61 -1.59 -2.52
N SER A 99 3.49 -0.96 -3.68
CA SER A 99 4.50 -0.04 -4.21
C SER A 99 3.88 1.03 -5.11
N SER A 100 4.67 1.97 -5.60
CA SER A 100 4.27 2.92 -6.64
C SER A 100 3.61 2.27 -7.86
N ALA A 101 3.90 0.99 -8.15
CA ALA A 101 3.30 0.25 -9.25
C ALA A 101 1.78 0.07 -9.13
N ASP A 102 1.26 0.05 -7.90
CA ASP A 102 -0.16 -0.21 -7.63
C ASP A 102 -1.09 0.76 -8.36
N TRP A 103 -0.62 1.98 -8.58
CA TRP A 103 -1.35 3.08 -9.21
C TRP A 103 -1.32 3.11 -10.75
N VAL A 104 -0.45 2.30 -11.37
CA VAL A 104 -0.21 2.30 -12.83
C VAL A 104 -0.50 0.96 -13.51
N ILE A 105 -0.53 -0.16 -12.77
CA ILE A 105 -0.74 -1.51 -13.32
C ILE A 105 -2.00 -1.63 -14.20
N ALA A 106 -3.06 -0.90 -13.86
CA ALA A 106 -4.31 -0.95 -14.63
C ALA A 106 -4.24 -0.23 -16.00
N GLY A 107 -3.12 0.40 -16.34
CA GLY A 107 -2.88 1.08 -17.61
C GLY A 107 -3.56 2.45 -17.73
N PRO A 108 -3.37 3.19 -18.85
CA PRO A 108 -3.73 4.61 -18.94
C PRO A 108 -5.20 4.96 -18.70
N GLN A 109 -6.11 4.06 -19.10
CA GLN A 109 -7.55 4.31 -18.99
C GLN A 109 -8.09 4.11 -17.56
N LYS A 110 -7.36 3.37 -16.71
CA LYS A 110 -7.87 2.88 -15.42
C LYS A 110 -6.91 3.04 -14.25
N GLY A 111 -5.61 3.17 -14.46
CA GLY A 111 -4.66 3.44 -13.40
C GLY A 111 -4.83 4.88 -12.93
N LEU A 112 -5.10 5.08 -11.63
CA LEU A 112 -5.38 6.40 -11.07
C LEU A 112 -4.29 7.42 -11.41
N ALA A 113 -3.02 7.00 -11.42
CA ALA A 113 -1.92 7.90 -11.74
C ALA A 113 -2.04 8.49 -13.16
N PHE A 114 -2.43 7.67 -14.14
CA PHE A 114 -2.65 8.13 -15.50
C PHE A 114 -3.92 8.97 -15.61
N VAL A 115 -5.01 8.55 -14.97
CA VAL A 115 -6.28 9.29 -14.96
C VAL A 115 -6.10 10.70 -14.39
N LEU A 116 -5.34 10.84 -13.30
CA LEU A 116 -5.00 12.16 -12.73
C LEU A 116 -4.07 12.95 -13.64
N SER A 117 -3.05 12.31 -14.23
CA SER A 117 -2.16 12.98 -15.16
C SER A 117 -2.91 13.52 -16.38
N ASP A 118 -3.88 12.79 -16.91
CA ASP A 118 -4.76 13.21 -18.01
C ASP A 118 -5.72 14.32 -17.60
N ALA A 119 -6.15 14.34 -16.33
CA ALA A 119 -6.92 15.42 -15.74
C ALA A 119 -6.08 16.68 -15.45
N GLY A 120 -4.78 16.68 -15.76
CA GLY A 120 -3.91 17.85 -15.70
C GLY A 120 -3.15 18.05 -14.39
N TYR A 121 -3.07 17.01 -13.54
CA TYR A 121 -2.31 17.02 -12.29
C TYR A 121 -0.85 16.62 -12.50
N ASP A 122 0.04 17.12 -11.63
CA ASP A 122 1.41 16.60 -11.45
C ASP A 122 1.38 15.45 -10.44
N VAL A 123 1.62 14.22 -10.89
CA VAL A 123 1.35 13.02 -10.09
C VAL A 123 2.65 12.42 -9.56
N TRP A 124 2.74 12.32 -8.23
CA TRP A 124 3.85 11.71 -7.51
C TRP A 124 3.43 10.38 -6.89
N LEU A 125 4.28 9.37 -7.00
CA LEU A 125 4.04 8.00 -6.56
C LEU A 125 5.08 7.66 -5.48
N GLY A 126 4.66 7.67 -4.21
CA GLY A 126 5.55 7.39 -3.10
C GLY A 126 5.84 5.89 -2.93
N ASN A 127 7.00 5.57 -2.36
CA ASN A 127 7.37 4.23 -1.94
C ASN A 127 7.85 4.24 -0.50
N SER A 128 7.29 3.33 0.30
CA SER A 128 7.66 3.19 1.71
C SER A 128 8.96 2.42 1.88
N ARG A 129 9.74 2.72 2.92
CA ARG A 129 10.94 1.98 3.31
C ARG A 129 10.73 0.46 3.31
N GLY A 130 11.72 -0.27 2.80
CA GLY A 130 11.73 -1.74 2.76
C GLY A 130 10.93 -2.39 1.63
N ASN A 131 10.06 -1.65 0.92
CA ASN A 131 9.45 -2.15 -0.32
C ASN A 131 10.50 -2.25 -1.43
N THR A 132 10.18 -2.87 -2.56
CA THR A 132 11.14 -3.17 -3.64
C THR A 132 11.99 -1.97 -4.09
N TYR A 133 11.45 -0.76 -4.11
CA TYR A 133 12.13 0.43 -4.61
C TYR A 133 12.93 1.19 -3.53
N SER A 134 12.64 0.96 -2.25
CA SER A 134 13.18 1.72 -1.12
C SER A 134 13.95 0.85 -0.12
N ARG A 135 14.91 0.06 -0.62
CA ARG A 135 15.75 -0.87 0.18
C ARG A 135 17.19 -0.38 0.38
N ARG A 136 17.37 0.92 0.50
CA ARG A 136 18.68 1.55 0.69
C ARG A 136 18.69 2.39 1.96
N HIS A 137 19.84 2.42 2.61
CA HIS A 137 20.07 3.20 3.81
C HIS A 137 21.52 3.70 3.81
N GLU A 138 21.79 4.79 4.53
CA GLU A 138 23.13 5.38 4.63
C GLU A 138 24.17 4.44 5.28
N TYR A 139 23.80 3.72 6.34
CA TYR A 139 24.73 2.88 7.12
C TYR A 139 24.34 1.40 7.17
N LEU A 140 23.05 1.08 6.95
CA LEU A 140 22.52 -0.28 7.10
C LEU A 140 22.30 -0.93 5.74
N THR A 141 22.38 -2.26 5.71
CA THR A 141 22.05 -3.09 4.54
C THR A 141 20.82 -3.93 4.82
N THR A 142 20.20 -4.48 3.78
CA THR A 142 19.04 -5.38 3.94
C THR A 142 19.36 -6.68 4.70
N ASN A 143 20.64 -6.97 4.95
CA ASN A 143 21.08 -8.11 5.75
C ASN A 143 21.09 -7.82 7.25
N ASP A 144 21.11 -6.55 7.64
CA ASP A 144 21.09 -6.11 9.03
C ASP A 144 19.66 -6.15 9.56
N ASN A 145 19.45 -6.70 10.76
CA ASN A 145 18.10 -6.75 11.34
C ASN A 145 17.57 -5.33 11.61
N ASP A 146 18.43 -4.41 12.02
CA ASP A 146 18.04 -3.03 12.33
C ASP A 146 17.55 -2.27 11.09
N PHE A 147 17.93 -2.68 9.88
CA PHE A 147 17.34 -2.17 8.64
C PHE A 147 15.83 -2.45 8.55
N TRP A 148 15.35 -3.49 9.24
CA TRP A 148 13.94 -3.88 9.25
C TRP A 148 13.23 -3.49 10.55
N ASN A 149 13.89 -2.73 11.42
CA ASN A 149 13.33 -2.24 12.68
C ASN A 149 12.47 -0.99 12.46
N PHE A 150 11.40 -1.13 11.71
CA PHE A 150 10.42 -0.08 11.47
C PHE A 150 9.02 -0.67 11.37
N SER A 151 8.01 0.14 11.59
CA SER A 151 6.62 -0.13 11.29
C SER A 151 6.05 0.99 10.41
N TRP A 152 4.74 1.00 10.19
CA TRP A 152 4.07 2.14 9.57
C TRP A 152 4.13 3.43 10.42
N HIS A 153 4.56 3.35 11.70
CA HIS A 153 4.87 4.54 12.50
C HIS A 153 6.02 5.34 11.86
N GLU A 154 7.18 4.72 11.68
CA GLU A 154 8.36 5.35 11.07
C GLU A 154 8.08 5.81 9.63
N MET A 155 7.26 5.06 8.88
CA MET A 155 6.81 5.49 7.56
C MET A 155 5.99 6.80 7.64
N GLY A 156 5.16 6.97 8.66
CA GLY A 156 4.40 8.20 8.90
C GLY A 156 5.27 9.37 9.36
N VAL A 157 6.22 9.16 10.28
CA VAL A 157 7.01 10.26 10.90
C VAL A 157 8.34 10.56 10.23
N TYR A 158 8.83 9.71 9.31
CA TYR A 158 10.09 9.93 8.59
C TYR A 158 9.94 9.85 7.07
N ASP A 159 9.24 8.85 6.53
CA ASP A 159 9.09 8.72 5.07
C ASP A 159 8.22 9.83 4.51
N LEU A 160 6.99 10.00 5.04
CA LEU A 160 6.07 11.01 4.50
C LEU A 160 6.59 12.45 4.62
N PRO A 161 7.20 12.91 5.73
CA PRO A 161 7.83 14.22 5.81
C PRO A 161 8.84 14.46 4.68
N ALA A 162 9.76 13.52 4.50
CA ALA A 162 10.81 13.61 3.50
C ALA A 162 10.23 13.62 2.07
N ILE A 163 9.23 12.76 1.80
CA ILE A 163 8.56 12.70 0.49
C ILE A 163 7.79 14.00 0.23
N ILE A 164 6.95 14.45 1.16
CA ILE A 164 6.12 15.66 0.98
C ILE A 164 7.00 16.88 0.77
N ASP A 165 8.06 17.05 1.57
CA ASP A 165 8.93 18.22 1.44
C ASP A 165 9.70 18.22 0.12
N HIS A 166 10.18 17.05 -0.32
CA HIS A 166 10.80 16.91 -1.64
C HIS A 166 9.81 17.26 -2.76
N VAL A 167 8.59 16.71 -2.71
CA VAL A 167 7.54 16.93 -3.71
C VAL A 167 7.17 18.40 -3.80
N LEU A 168 6.94 19.07 -2.67
CA LEU A 168 6.58 20.50 -2.62
C LEU A 168 7.74 21.38 -3.12
N ALA A 169 8.98 21.06 -2.77
CA ALA A 169 10.15 21.77 -3.25
C ALA A 169 10.35 21.60 -4.77
N ALA A 170 10.23 20.38 -5.29
CA ALA A 170 10.42 20.06 -6.70
C ALA A 170 9.31 20.63 -7.61
N SER A 171 8.09 20.75 -7.08
CA SER A 171 6.94 21.29 -7.80
C SER A 171 6.70 22.79 -7.59
N ASN A 172 7.45 23.42 -6.68
CA ASN A 172 7.22 24.79 -6.22
C ASN A 172 5.79 25.06 -5.71
N GLN A 173 5.11 24.02 -5.20
CA GLN A 173 3.79 24.13 -4.58
C GLN A 173 3.91 24.30 -3.06
N ARG A 174 2.90 24.94 -2.45
CA ARG A 174 2.82 25.07 -0.98
C ARG A 174 2.03 23.95 -0.31
N SER A 175 1.19 23.27 -1.08
CA SER A 175 0.32 22.19 -0.61
C SER A 175 0.03 21.21 -1.75
N LEU A 176 -0.33 19.98 -1.39
CA LEU A 176 -0.66 18.91 -2.33
C LEU A 176 -1.95 18.19 -1.94
N TYR A 177 -2.55 17.48 -2.91
CA TYR A 177 -3.58 16.48 -2.66
C TYR A 177 -2.91 15.17 -2.24
N TYR A 178 -3.45 14.51 -1.22
CA TYR A 178 -2.94 13.22 -0.77
C TYR A 178 -3.96 12.12 -1.08
N VAL A 179 -3.53 11.03 -1.71
CA VAL A 179 -4.35 9.82 -1.86
C VAL A 179 -3.60 8.66 -1.20
N GLY A 180 -4.23 8.07 -0.19
CA GLY A 180 -3.70 6.88 0.49
C GLY A 180 -4.58 5.68 0.22
N HIS A 181 -3.98 4.52 -0.03
CA HIS A 181 -4.70 3.24 0.01
C HIS A 181 -4.27 2.45 1.24
N SER A 182 -5.23 1.92 2.00
CA SER A 182 -4.94 0.99 3.11
C SER A 182 -3.93 1.59 4.10
N MET A 183 -2.75 0.97 4.26
CA MET A 183 -1.64 1.50 5.07
C MET A 183 -1.19 2.92 4.70
N GLY A 184 -1.33 3.35 3.45
CA GLY A 184 -1.08 4.73 3.07
C GLY A 184 -1.96 5.71 3.85
N CYS A 185 -3.20 5.34 4.17
CA CYS A 185 -4.04 6.12 5.07
C CYS A 185 -3.49 6.13 6.50
N THR A 186 -3.07 4.97 7.02
CA THR A 186 -2.44 4.85 8.35
C THR A 186 -1.26 5.81 8.48
N MET A 187 -0.37 5.81 7.48
CA MET A 187 0.81 6.69 7.45
C MET A 187 0.40 8.17 7.51
N PHE A 188 -0.62 8.57 6.76
CA PHE A 188 -1.16 9.93 6.79
C PHE A 188 -1.66 10.33 8.18
N PHE A 189 -2.44 9.45 8.84
CA PHE A 189 -2.97 9.73 10.18
C PHE A 189 -1.85 9.79 11.22
N VAL A 190 -0.81 8.95 11.11
CA VAL A 190 0.39 9.05 11.96
C VAL A 190 1.09 10.38 11.74
N LEU A 191 1.39 10.75 10.49
CA LEU A 191 2.06 12.01 10.16
C LEU A 191 1.32 13.20 10.78
N THR A 192 0.04 13.35 10.47
CA THR A 192 -0.73 14.56 10.79
C THR A 192 -1.12 14.65 12.26
N SER A 193 -1.11 13.53 12.99
CA SER A 193 -1.31 13.54 14.45
C SER A 193 -0.02 13.80 15.25
N ASN A 194 1.14 13.34 14.76
CA ASN A 194 2.43 13.52 15.46
C ASN A 194 3.17 14.79 15.02
N LEU A 195 3.02 15.21 13.77
CA LEU A 195 3.65 16.38 13.17
C LEU A 195 2.57 17.32 12.61
N PRO A 196 1.74 17.94 13.46
CA PRO A 196 0.52 18.63 13.05
C PRO A 196 0.73 19.81 12.09
N HIS A 197 1.95 20.36 12.00
CA HIS A 197 2.28 21.40 11.02
C HIS A 197 2.15 20.91 9.56
N TYR A 198 2.25 19.59 9.30
CA TYR A 198 1.99 19.02 7.97
C TYR A 198 0.52 19.10 7.56
N ASN A 199 -0.44 19.27 8.48
CA ASN A 199 -1.85 19.43 8.09
C ASN A 199 -2.03 20.60 7.10
N SER A 200 -1.28 21.68 7.26
CA SER A 200 -1.34 22.87 6.37
C SER A 200 -0.77 22.63 4.96
N LYS A 201 0.02 21.57 4.78
CA LYS A 201 0.61 21.16 3.49
C LYS A 201 -0.32 20.25 2.68
N ILE A 202 -1.47 19.89 3.24
CA ILE A 202 -2.43 18.97 2.62
C ILE A 202 -3.71 19.73 2.31
N ARG A 203 -4.07 19.82 1.01
CA ARG A 203 -5.33 20.43 0.59
C ARG A 203 -6.52 19.61 1.08
N ILE A 204 -6.50 18.33 0.74
CA ILE A 204 -7.45 17.30 1.17
C ILE A 204 -6.75 15.94 1.04
N MET A 205 -7.09 15.02 1.94
CA MET A 205 -6.71 13.62 1.89
C MET A 205 -7.88 12.76 1.43
N PHE A 206 -7.63 11.91 0.43
CA PHE A 206 -8.55 10.87 -0.03
C PHE A 206 -8.07 9.51 0.49
N GLY A 207 -8.81 8.94 1.43
CA GLY A 207 -8.49 7.66 2.04
C GLY A 207 -9.28 6.53 1.39
N PHE A 208 -8.60 5.66 0.64
CA PHE A 208 -9.18 4.46 0.03
C PHE A 208 -8.98 3.26 0.95
N ALA A 209 -10.07 2.64 1.39
CA ALA A 209 -10.03 1.58 2.41
C ALA A 209 -9.16 1.99 3.62
N PRO A 210 -9.52 3.09 4.33
CA PRO A 210 -8.63 3.73 5.29
C PRO A 210 -8.44 2.88 6.55
N ALA A 211 -7.23 2.33 6.72
CA ALA A 211 -6.83 1.62 7.92
C ALA A 211 -6.44 2.60 9.04
N ALA A 212 -7.04 2.45 10.22
CA ALA A 212 -6.65 3.16 11.44
C ALA A 212 -7.08 2.36 12.67
N PHE A 213 -8.38 2.10 12.79
CA PHE A 213 -8.88 1.07 13.71
C PHE A 213 -8.99 -0.24 12.94
N ASN A 214 -8.64 -1.34 13.59
CA ASN A 214 -8.54 -2.66 12.96
C ASN A 214 -9.14 -3.78 13.84
N SER A 215 -9.97 -3.42 14.82
CA SER A 215 -10.54 -4.37 15.79
C SER A 215 -11.53 -5.37 15.19
N HIS A 216 -12.17 -5.01 14.07
CA HIS A 216 -13.25 -5.81 13.48
C HIS A 216 -12.81 -6.59 12.23
N ILE A 217 -11.51 -6.62 11.91
CA ILE A 217 -10.99 -7.34 10.75
C ILE A 217 -11.38 -8.83 10.84
N ARG A 218 -12.14 -9.30 9.84
CA ARG A 218 -12.66 -10.68 9.79
C ARG A 218 -11.76 -11.62 8.99
N ASN A 219 -10.81 -11.07 8.22
CA ASN A 219 -9.90 -11.85 7.40
C ASN A 219 -8.96 -12.71 8.26
N ASN A 220 -9.11 -14.04 8.20
CA ASN A 220 -8.37 -14.97 9.06
C ASN A 220 -6.86 -14.92 8.85
N LEU A 221 -6.38 -14.64 7.63
CA LEU A 221 -4.95 -14.55 7.34
C LEU A 221 -4.33 -13.34 8.06
N PHE A 222 -5.03 -12.21 8.01
CA PHE A 222 -4.65 -11.00 8.74
C PHE A 222 -4.95 -11.09 10.24
N ARG A 223 -5.68 -12.08 10.75
CA ARG A 223 -5.81 -12.27 12.20
C ARG A 223 -4.64 -13.02 12.81
N ILE A 224 -3.79 -13.68 12.01
CA ILE A 224 -2.68 -14.51 12.51
C ILE A 224 -1.70 -13.72 13.39
N ALA A 225 -1.31 -12.48 13.06
CA ALA A 225 -0.38 -11.72 13.90
C ALA A 225 -1.02 -11.09 15.15
N THR A 226 -2.32 -11.31 15.41
CA THR A 226 -2.83 -11.14 16.78
C THR A 226 -2.17 -12.12 17.76
N PHE A 227 -1.64 -13.25 17.27
CA PHE A 227 -0.88 -14.21 18.07
C PHE A 227 0.59 -13.82 18.32
N SER A 228 1.05 -12.68 17.78
CA SER A 228 2.41 -12.18 17.98
C SER A 228 2.66 -11.82 19.45
N LYS A 229 3.82 -12.21 19.98
CA LYS A 229 4.20 -11.87 21.37
C LYS A 229 4.67 -10.41 21.45
N VAL A 230 4.72 -9.86 22.66
CA VAL A 230 5.33 -8.56 22.96
C VAL A 230 6.51 -8.77 23.91
N GLY A 231 7.48 -7.86 23.91
CA GLY A 231 8.71 -7.97 24.69
C GLY A 231 9.98 -7.95 23.84
N VAL A 232 11.13 -7.80 24.50
CA VAL A 232 12.45 -7.55 23.88
C VAL A 232 12.81 -8.64 22.85
N GLU A 233 12.65 -9.91 23.20
CA GLU A 233 12.99 -11.04 22.33
C GLU A 233 12.06 -11.10 21.11
N ALA A 234 10.79 -10.76 21.30
CA ALA A 234 9.81 -10.73 20.22
C ALA A 234 10.11 -9.57 19.26
N ASP A 235 10.38 -8.37 19.78
CA ASP A 235 10.71 -7.18 18.99
C ASP A 235 11.95 -7.42 18.12
N ARG A 236 13.02 -7.99 18.69
CA ARG A 236 14.23 -8.37 17.94
C ARG A 236 13.95 -9.39 16.83
N LEU A 237 13.01 -10.33 17.05
CA LEU A 237 12.63 -11.31 16.03
C LEU A 237 11.88 -10.64 14.86
N TYR A 238 11.10 -9.60 15.14
CA TYR A 238 10.27 -8.89 14.16
C TYR A 238 11.03 -7.87 13.31
N ASN A 239 12.28 -7.56 13.68
CA ASN A 239 13.23 -6.79 12.89
C ASN A 239 13.76 -7.62 11.71
N SER A 240 12.86 -7.99 10.81
CA SER A 240 13.16 -8.78 9.61
C SER A 240 12.24 -8.44 8.45
N ASN A 241 12.63 -8.82 7.24
CA ASN A 241 11.83 -8.61 6.05
C ASN A 241 10.53 -9.44 6.07
N PHE A 242 9.47 -8.85 5.52
CA PHE A 242 8.17 -9.47 5.32
C PHE A 242 7.78 -9.38 3.84
N PHE A 243 7.66 -10.54 3.19
CA PHE A 243 7.33 -10.68 1.76
C PHE A 243 8.14 -9.77 0.82
N SER A 244 9.42 -9.54 1.10
CA SER A 244 10.28 -8.87 0.14
C SER A 244 10.44 -9.70 -1.13
N ARG A 245 10.30 -9.06 -2.30
CA ARG A 245 10.52 -9.72 -3.59
C ARG A 245 11.92 -10.27 -3.73
N ASN A 246 12.01 -11.39 -4.44
CA ASN A 246 13.25 -11.90 -4.99
C ASN A 246 13.00 -12.39 -6.43
N TRP A 247 14.02 -12.29 -7.27
CA TRP A 247 13.93 -12.57 -8.71
C TRP A 247 13.44 -14.00 -9.05
N ILE A 248 13.62 -14.96 -8.14
CA ILE A 248 13.14 -16.33 -8.31
C ILE A 248 11.62 -16.37 -8.20
N GLN A 249 11.04 -15.71 -7.19
CA GLN A 249 9.60 -15.59 -7.02
C GLN A 249 8.95 -14.91 -8.23
N ASP A 250 9.54 -13.80 -8.72
CA ASP A 250 9.01 -13.07 -9.88
C ASP A 250 8.93 -13.98 -11.12
N ARG A 251 10.00 -14.74 -11.41
CA ARG A 251 10.01 -15.69 -12.53
C ARG A 251 8.98 -16.80 -12.37
N LEU A 252 8.77 -17.30 -11.15
CA LEU A 252 7.77 -18.32 -10.87
C LEU A 252 6.35 -17.76 -11.09
N PHE A 253 6.03 -16.60 -10.53
CA PHE A 253 4.71 -15.99 -10.69
C PHE A 253 4.42 -15.65 -12.16
N GLN A 254 5.39 -15.13 -12.90
CA GLN A 254 5.23 -14.88 -14.34
C GLN A 254 4.91 -16.15 -15.11
N ARG A 255 5.61 -17.25 -14.81
CA ARG A 255 5.41 -18.53 -15.49
C ARG A 255 4.07 -19.16 -15.14
N PHE A 256 3.66 -19.09 -13.88
CA PHE A 256 2.48 -19.83 -13.41
C PHE A 256 1.18 -19.00 -13.48
N CYS A 257 1.22 -17.70 -13.24
CA CYS A 257 0.02 -16.85 -13.19
C CYS A 257 -0.47 -16.31 -14.54
N HIS A 258 0.09 -16.75 -15.68
CA HIS A 258 -0.33 -16.29 -17.01
C HIS A 258 -1.82 -16.60 -17.27
N LYS A 259 -2.50 -15.74 -18.06
CA LYS A 259 -3.96 -15.72 -18.22
C LYS A 259 -4.58 -17.09 -18.55
N ASP A 260 -3.98 -17.82 -19.48
CA ASP A 260 -4.49 -19.12 -19.94
C ASP A 260 -3.85 -20.30 -19.19
N GLY A 261 -3.11 -20.00 -18.11
CA GLY A 261 -2.37 -20.96 -17.34
C GLY A 261 -3.21 -21.65 -16.26
N PRO A 262 -2.91 -22.92 -15.94
CA PRO A 262 -3.68 -23.68 -14.95
C PRO A 262 -3.60 -23.10 -13.52
N MET A 263 -2.61 -22.24 -13.24
CA MET A 263 -2.43 -21.61 -11.92
C MET A 263 -3.03 -20.19 -11.86
N GLN A 264 -3.63 -19.67 -12.94
CA GLN A 264 -4.26 -18.35 -12.95
C GLN A 264 -5.35 -18.21 -11.88
N ILE A 265 -6.14 -19.28 -11.70
CA ILE A 265 -7.20 -19.34 -10.68
C ILE A 265 -6.58 -19.21 -9.29
N ILE A 266 -5.47 -19.91 -9.02
CA ILE A 266 -4.77 -19.85 -7.74
C ILE A 266 -4.20 -18.45 -7.49
N CYS A 267 -3.62 -17.81 -8.50
CA CYS A 267 -3.10 -16.45 -8.38
C CYS A 267 -4.20 -15.42 -8.12
N SER A 268 -5.35 -15.56 -8.79
CA SER A 268 -6.53 -14.72 -8.54
C SER A 268 -7.12 -14.98 -7.14
N SER A 269 -7.15 -16.24 -6.71
CA SER A 269 -7.61 -16.62 -5.37
C SER A 269 -6.77 -16.01 -4.25
N ILE A 270 -5.46 -15.81 -4.44
CA ILE A 270 -4.61 -15.11 -3.47
C ILE A 270 -5.09 -13.67 -3.28
N LEU A 271 -5.38 -12.96 -4.39
CA LEU A 271 -5.90 -11.60 -4.34
C LEU A 271 -7.28 -11.55 -3.64
N PHE A 272 -8.17 -12.49 -3.95
CA PHE A 272 -9.49 -12.57 -3.30
C PHE A 272 -9.41 -12.94 -1.82
N MET A 273 -8.48 -13.83 -1.44
CA MET A 273 -8.25 -14.21 -0.04
C MET A 273 -7.75 -13.02 0.78
N LEU A 274 -6.94 -12.15 0.17
CA LEU A 274 -6.40 -10.97 0.83
C LEU A 274 -7.40 -9.81 0.83
N GLY A 275 -8.05 -9.51 -0.30
CA GLY A 275 -8.82 -8.28 -0.49
C GLY A 275 -10.34 -8.43 -0.46
N GLY A 276 -10.89 -9.65 -0.45
CA GLY A 276 -12.31 -9.92 -0.65
C GLY A 276 -12.60 -10.40 -2.07
N TYR A 277 -13.61 -11.26 -2.21
CA TYR A 277 -13.94 -11.89 -3.48
C TYR A 277 -14.74 -10.95 -4.39
N ASN A 278 -14.16 -10.60 -5.54
CA ASN A 278 -14.86 -9.87 -6.59
C ASN A 278 -14.37 -10.25 -7.99
N SER A 279 -14.77 -11.41 -8.47
CA SER A 279 -14.33 -11.91 -9.78
C SER A 279 -14.80 -11.06 -10.96
N THR A 280 -15.88 -10.30 -10.81
CA THR A 280 -16.42 -9.44 -11.88
C THR A 280 -15.60 -8.16 -12.06
N GLN A 281 -14.84 -7.73 -11.06
CA GLN A 281 -13.97 -6.55 -11.15
C GLN A 281 -12.51 -6.90 -11.45
N LEU A 282 -12.09 -8.16 -11.30
CA LEU A 282 -10.72 -8.55 -11.59
C LEU A 282 -10.49 -8.76 -13.09
N ASN A 283 -9.69 -7.89 -13.70
CA ASN A 283 -9.17 -8.15 -15.03
C ASN A 283 -8.08 -9.24 -14.99
N THR A 284 -8.44 -10.45 -15.43
CA THR A 284 -7.53 -11.61 -15.40
C THR A 284 -6.27 -11.43 -16.25
N THR A 285 -6.28 -10.53 -17.25
CA THR A 285 -5.08 -10.22 -18.04
C THR A 285 -4.04 -9.44 -17.25
N LEU A 286 -4.44 -8.73 -16.20
CA LEU A 286 -3.54 -7.95 -15.33
C LEU A 286 -2.91 -8.80 -14.22
N VAL A 287 -3.47 -9.97 -13.89
CA VAL A 287 -3.01 -10.84 -12.80
C VAL A 287 -1.50 -11.16 -12.89
N PRO A 288 -0.90 -11.49 -14.05
CA PRO A 288 0.54 -11.72 -14.13
C PRO A 288 1.37 -10.48 -13.75
N MET A 289 0.90 -9.29 -14.13
CA MET A 289 1.55 -8.02 -13.82
C MET A 289 1.37 -7.65 -12.35
N ILE A 290 0.19 -7.85 -11.79
CA ILE A 290 -0.11 -7.69 -10.36
C ILE A 290 0.81 -8.59 -9.54
N MET A 291 0.82 -9.90 -9.81
CA MET A 291 1.62 -10.88 -9.06
C MET A 291 3.13 -10.69 -9.25
N SER A 292 3.54 -10.05 -10.33
CA SER A 292 4.94 -9.67 -10.50
C SER A 292 5.31 -8.47 -9.63
N ASN A 293 4.39 -7.54 -9.35
CA ASN A 293 4.67 -6.31 -8.59
C ASN A 293 4.20 -6.32 -7.13
N PHE A 294 3.28 -7.23 -6.77
CA PHE A 294 2.72 -7.40 -5.43
C PHE A 294 2.86 -8.87 -4.98
N PRO A 295 3.33 -9.12 -3.75
CA PRO A 295 3.78 -8.16 -2.75
C PRO A 295 5.16 -7.56 -3.08
N ALA A 296 5.34 -6.26 -2.83
CA ALA A 296 6.60 -5.54 -3.01
C ALA A 296 7.51 -5.54 -1.76
N GLY A 297 6.99 -5.96 -0.61
CA GLY A 297 7.72 -6.12 0.66
C GLY A 297 7.48 -5.03 1.71
N SER A 298 7.71 -5.39 2.98
CA SER A 298 7.71 -4.50 4.14
C SER A 298 8.58 -5.11 5.26
N SER A 299 8.52 -4.57 6.48
CA SER A 299 9.04 -5.23 7.68
C SER A 299 7.98 -6.15 8.29
N LEU A 300 8.44 -7.18 8.98
CA LEU A 300 7.56 -8.02 9.79
C LEU A 300 6.98 -7.25 10.97
N LYS A 301 7.74 -6.29 11.50
CA LYS A 301 7.28 -5.39 12.54
C LYS A 301 6.04 -4.56 12.13
N SER A 302 5.94 -4.11 10.87
CA SER A 302 4.72 -3.47 10.34
C SER A 302 3.48 -4.37 10.42
N TRP A 303 3.63 -5.66 10.07
CA TRP A 303 2.54 -6.62 10.22
C TRP A 303 2.23 -6.80 11.72
N VAL A 304 3.21 -7.12 12.56
CA VAL A 304 2.98 -7.29 14.00
C VAL A 304 2.28 -6.08 14.63
N HIS A 305 2.61 -4.86 14.21
CA HIS A 305 1.97 -3.64 14.69
C HIS A 305 0.46 -3.65 14.44
N TYR A 306 -0.01 -4.00 13.24
CA TYR A 306 -1.45 -4.18 12.99
C TYR A 306 -2.08 -5.27 13.86
N GLY A 307 -1.36 -6.37 14.13
CA GLY A 307 -1.81 -7.39 15.07
C GLY A 307 -1.98 -6.88 16.51
N GLN A 308 -1.15 -5.93 16.94
CA GLN A 308 -1.29 -5.25 18.23
C GLN A 308 -2.51 -4.31 18.26
N GLU A 309 -2.79 -3.60 17.17
CA GLU A 309 -3.99 -2.76 17.05
C GLU A 309 -5.28 -3.60 17.09
N MET A 310 -5.33 -4.69 16.32
CA MET A 310 -6.46 -5.63 16.32
C MET A 310 -6.78 -6.13 17.73
N ARG A 311 -5.75 -6.45 18.54
CA ARG A 311 -5.93 -6.92 19.92
C ARG A 311 -6.38 -5.83 20.88
N SER A 312 -5.90 -4.61 20.68
CA SER A 312 -6.15 -3.51 21.61
C SER A 312 -7.40 -2.69 21.27
N GLY A 313 -7.86 -2.74 20.02
CA GLY A 313 -8.93 -1.89 19.50
C GLY A 313 -8.59 -0.40 19.46
N ARG A 314 -7.30 -0.05 19.60
CA ARG A 314 -6.76 1.31 19.68
C ARG A 314 -5.83 1.57 18.50
N PHE A 315 -5.88 2.79 17.98
CA PHE A 315 -4.94 3.29 16.96
C PHE A 315 -3.79 3.98 17.70
N ARG A 316 -2.63 3.31 17.80
CA ARG A 316 -1.57 3.68 18.75
C ARG A 316 -0.18 3.24 18.32
N GLN A 317 0.86 3.71 19.02
CA GLN A 317 2.24 3.34 18.73
C GLN A 317 2.55 1.86 19.06
N TYR A 318 3.70 1.38 18.59
CA TYR A 318 4.09 -0.02 18.68
C TYR A 318 4.27 -0.48 20.14
N ASP A 319 3.69 -1.62 20.50
CA ASP A 319 3.87 -2.20 21.84
C ASP A 319 5.15 -3.05 21.91
N HIS A 320 6.18 -2.50 22.53
CA HIS A 320 7.45 -3.19 22.76
C HIS A 320 7.42 -4.09 24.01
N GLY A 321 6.31 -4.13 24.75
CA GLY A 321 6.20 -4.72 26.09
C GLY A 321 6.53 -3.72 27.20
N ARG A 322 6.04 -3.97 28.42
CA ARG A 322 6.02 -3.00 29.53
C ARG A 322 7.36 -2.31 29.82
N GLU A 323 8.45 -3.06 29.83
CA GLU A 323 9.79 -2.55 30.13
C GLU A 323 10.28 -1.58 29.04
N LEU A 324 10.24 -2.02 27.77
CA LEU A 324 10.66 -1.20 26.64
C LEU A 324 9.71 -0.02 26.41
N ASN A 325 8.40 -0.19 26.60
CA ASN A 325 7.44 0.91 26.53
C ASN A 325 7.78 1.99 27.57
N SER A 326 8.13 1.60 28.81
CA SER A 326 8.51 2.56 29.84
C SER A 326 9.77 3.34 29.45
N LYS A 327 10.69 2.69 28.73
CA LYS A 327 11.91 3.32 28.21
C LYS A 327 11.64 4.23 27.01
N TYR A 328 10.81 3.81 26.06
CA TYR A 328 10.54 4.56 24.82
C TYR A 328 9.50 5.67 25.00
N TYR A 329 8.47 5.43 25.81
CA TYR A 329 7.29 6.28 25.93
C TYR A 329 7.11 6.91 27.32
N GLY A 330 7.88 6.45 28.32
CA GLY A 330 7.68 6.86 29.73
C GLY A 330 6.47 6.20 30.41
N THR A 331 5.74 5.33 29.71
CA THR A 331 4.53 4.63 30.18
C THR A 331 4.63 3.13 29.89
N THR A 332 3.94 2.29 30.67
CA THR A 332 3.99 0.83 30.44
C THR A 332 3.20 0.37 29.21
N GLU A 333 2.32 1.22 28.69
CA GLU A 333 1.56 1.01 27.46
C GLU A 333 1.93 2.08 26.42
N PRO A 334 1.88 1.76 25.11
CA PRO A 334 2.11 2.76 24.07
C PRO A 334 0.99 3.82 24.03
N PRO A 335 1.33 5.08 23.71
CA PRO A 335 0.35 6.15 23.59
C PRO A 335 -0.50 6.01 22.32
N ASP A 336 -1.76 6.44 22.40
CA ASP A 336 -2.65 6.58 21.24
C ASP A 336 -2.23 7.77 20.37
N TYR A 337 -2.50 7.67 19.07
CA TYR A 337 -2.36 8.83 18.19
C TYR A 337 -3.49 9.83 18.44
N ASN A 338 -3.13 11.11 18.55
CA ASN A 338 -4.09 12.17 18.77
C ASN A 338 -4.82 12.54 17.46
N LEU A 339 -5.92 11.84 17.16
CA LEU A 339 -6.74 12.11 15.96
C LEU A 339 -7.33 13.52 15.93
N THR A 340 -7.50 14.18 17.09
CA THR A 340 -7.99 15.57 17.15
C THR A 340 -6.99 16.59 16.59
N ALA A 341 -5.71 16.20 16.46
CA ALA A 341 -4.68 17.04 15.83
C ALA A 341 -4.69 16.98 14.29
N ILE A 342 -5.52 16.11 13.69
CA ILE A 342 -5.64 15.96 12.24
C ILE A 342 -6.63 16.98 11.70
N THR A 343 -6.18 18.20 11.49
CA THR A 343 -7.02 19.32 11.01
C THR A 343 -7.17 19.39 9.49
N ALA A 344 -6.32 18.66 8.74
CA ALA A 344 -6.46 18.53 7.30
C ALA A 344 -7.83 17.93 6.93
N ALA A 345 -8.37 18.35 5.79
CA ALA A 345 -9.66 17.86 5.35
C ALA A 345 -9.53 16.41 4.85
N VAL A 346 -10.43 15.52 5.25
CA VAL A 346 -10.34 14.08 4.97
C VAL A 346 -11.62 13.56 4.33
N SER A 347 -11.51 12.93 3.16
CA SER A 347 -12.56 12.17 2.50
C SER A 347 -12.28 10.68 2.64
N LEU A 348 -13.18 9.93 3.28
CA LEU A 348 -13.02 8.49 3.52
C LEU A 348 -13.86 7.70 2.51
N HIS A 349 -13.24 6.76 1.79
CA HIS A 349 -13.90 5.92 0.79
C HIS A 349 -13.83 4.45 1.19
N ILE A 350 -14.99 3.81 1.28
CA ILE A 350 -15.15 2.45 1.82
C ILE A 350 -16.03 1.57 0.94
N SER A 351 -15.98 0.27 1.16
CA SER A 351 -16.86 -0.69 0.50
C SER A 351 -17.24 -1.84 1.44
N ASP A 352 -18.42 -2.44 1.22
CA ASP A 352 -18.87 -3.63 1.95
C ASP A 352 -18.07 -4.89 1.58
N GLY A 353 -17.55 -4.94 0.36
CA GLY A 353 -16.80 -6.09 -0.16
C GLY A 353 -15.36 -6.16 0.35
N ASP A 354 -14.90 -5.13 1.04
CA ASP A 354 -13.56 -5.07 1.62
C ASP A 354 -13.45 -6.01 2.82
N SER A 355 -12.70 -7.10 2.64
CA SER A 355 -12.50 -8.09 3.71
C SER A 355 -11.51 -7.65 4.80
N LEU A 356 -10.73 -6.59 4.54
CA LEU A 356 -9.67 -6.12 5.42
C LEU A 356 -10.08 -4.91 6.24
N ILE A 357 -10.89 -4.01 5.71
CA ILE A 357 -11.21 -2.75 6.37
C ILE A 357 -12.73 -2.65 6.61
N PRO A 358 -13.20 -3.09 7.79
CA PRO A 358 -14.63 -3.11 8.11
C PRO A 358 -15.23 -1.71 8.21
N TYR A 359 -16.50 -1.59 7.82
CA TYR A 359 -17.29 -0.36 7.91
C TYR A 359 -17.30 0.24 9.33
N GLU A 360 -17.37 -0.60 10.35
CA GLU A 360 -17.46 -0.20 11.76
C GLU A 360 -16.21 0.55 12.22
N ASP A 361 -15.03 0.07 11.80
CA ASP A 361 -13.75 0.67 12.16
C ASP A 361 -13.55 2.02 11.46
N VAL A 362 -13.95 2.14 10.19
CA VAL A 362 -13.89 3.42 9.46
C VAL A 362 -14.92 4.42 9.98
N THR A 363 -16.10 3.95 10.40
CA THR A 363 -17.11 4.83 11.02
C THR A 363 -16.60 5.39 12.36
N LYS A 364 -15.87 4.60 13.14
CA LYS A 364 -15.18 5.06 14.35
C LYS A 364 -14.14 6.14 14.02
N LEU A 365 -13.34 5.93 12.97
CA LEU A 365 -12.39 6.93 12.47
C LEU A 365 -13.08 8.23 12.03
N TYR A 366 -14.12 8.13 11.19
CA TYR A 366 -14.89 9.26 10.69
C TYR A 366 -15.38 10.17 11.84
N ARG A 367 -15.88 9.57 12.93
CA ARG A 367 -16.37 10.29 14.10
C ARG A 367 -15.26 10.93 14.95
N ALA A 368 -14.04 10.42 14.87
CA ALA A 368 -12.91 10.90 15.65
C ALA A 368 -12.13 12.04 14.96
N LEU A 369 -12.28 12.18 13.65
CA LEU A 369 -11.61 13.22 12.87
C LEU A 369 -12.37 14.55 12.96
N PRO A 370 -11.69 15.68 13.24
CA PRO A 370 -12.35 16.98 13.39
C PRO A 370 -12.80 17.58 12.05
N ASN A 371 -12.20 17.15 10.93
CA ASN A 371 -12.48 17.69 9.60
C ASN A 371 -12.69 16.56 8.55
N ALA A 372 -13.57 15.62 8.88
CA ALA A 372 -14.01 14.60 7.93
C ALA A 372 -15.09 15.15 7.00
N ILE A 373 -14.75 15.38 5.74
CA ILE A 373 -15.66 15.93 4.71
C ILE A 373 -16.77 14.93 4.39
N GLY A 374 -16.49 13.63 4.44
CA GLY A 374 -17.49 12.62 4.20
C GLY A 374 -16.99 11.20 4.38
N LEU A 375 -17.96 10.30 4.53
CA LEU A 375 -17.79 8.86 4.49
C LEU A 375 -18.53 8.33 3.27
N PHE A 376 -17.81 8.11 2.18
CA PHE A 376 -18.34 7.74 0.88
C PHE A 376 -18.26 6.22 0.70
N LYS A 377 -19.41 5.60 0.49
CA LYS A 377 -19.49 4.19 0.20
C LYS A 377 -19.50 3.97 -1.31
N VAL A 378 -18.59 3.14 -1.82
CA VAL A 378 -18.56 2.76 -3.22
C VAL A 378 -19.88 2.06 -3.58
N PRO A 379 -20.58 2.46 -4.67
CA PRO A 379 -21.91 1.94 -5.00
C PRO A 379 -21.85 0.56 -5.68
N LEU A 380 -21.04 -0.34 -5.14
CA LEU A 380 -20.94 -1.74 -5.52
C LEU A 380 -20.58 -2.56 -4.28
N SER A 381 -21.54 -3.34 -3.75
CA SER A 381 -21.36 -4.05 -2.48
C SER A 381 -20.28 -5.14 -2.52
N THR A 382 -19.90 -5.63 -3.70
CA THR A 382 -18.82 -6.62 -3.86
C THR A 382 -17.45 -5.98 -4.04
N PHE A 383 -17.35 -4.66 -4.17
CA PHE A 383 -16.09 -3.96 -4.42
C PHE A 383 -15.09 -4.24 -3.27
N GLY A 384 -14.02 -4.96 -3.56
CA GLY A 384 -13.05 -5.44 -2.58
C GLY A 384 -11.93 -4.44 -2.31
N HIS A 385 -11.03 -4.81 -1.42
CA HIS A 385 -9.90 -4.00 -0.97
C HIS A 385 -8.95 -3.57 -2.10
N PHE A 386 -8.72 -4.44 -3.08
CA PHE A 386 -7.86 -4.14 -4.22
C PHE A 386 -8.60 -3.52 -5.40
N ASP A 387 -9.93 -3.50 -5.38
CA ASP A 387 -10.70 -2.87 -6.45
C ASP A 387 -10.52 -1.35 -6.45
N PHE A 388 -10.18 -0.76 -5.29
CA PHE A 388 -9.74 0.64 -5.16
C PHE A 388 -8.52 0.98 -6.01
N LEU A 389 -7.77 -0.02 -6.50
CA LEU A 389 -6.58 0.12 -7.33
C LEU A 389 -6.81 -0.46 -8.73
N TRP A 390 -7.34 -1.68 -8.81
CA TRP A 390 -7.36 -2.50 -10.02
C TRP A 390 -8.75 -2.92 -10.49
N GLY A 391 -9.81 -2.43 -9.84
CA GLY A 391 -11.19 -2.74 -10.22
C GLY A 391 -11.49 -2.20 -11.62
N LEU A 392 -12.14 -3.03 -12.45
CA LEU A 392 -12.48 -2.66 -13.84
C LEU A 392 -13.25 -1.35 -13.94
N ASP A 393 -14.14 -1.07 -12.98
CA ASP A 393 -15.02 0.10 -12.95
C ASP A 393 -14.58 1.14 -11.90
N ALA A 394 -13.39 1.01 -11.31
CA ALA A 394 -12.89 1.90 -10.26
C ALA A 394 -12.91 3.38 -10.67
N LYS A 395 -12.68 3.67 -11.96
CA LYS A 395 -12.77 5.04 -12.49
C LYS A 395 -14.15 5.66 -12.24
N HIS A 396 -15.20 4.97 -12.68
CA HIS A 396 -16.58 5.48 -12.58
C HIS A 396 -17.15 5.38 -11.17
N LEU A 397 -16.77 4.35 -10.43
CA LEU A 397 -17.29 4.10 -9.08
C LEU A 397 -16.60 4.95 -8.01
N LEU A 398 -15.39 5.46 -8.28
CA LEU A 398 -14.56 6.14 -7.27
C LEU A 398 -13.75 7.31 -7.83
N TYR A 399 -12.97 7.13 -8.90
CA TYR A 399 -11.99 8.16 -9.30
C TYR A 399 -12.65 9.45 -9.80
N ASP A 400 -13.74 9.33 -10.55
CA ASP A 400 -14.50 10.49 -11.04
C ASP A 400 -15.04 11.34 -9.86
N LEU A 401 -15.43 10.70 -8.75
CA LEU A 401 -15.86 11.40 -7.53
C LEU A 401 -14.70 12.16 -6.87
N ILE A 402 -13.52 11.55 -6.72
CA ILE A 402 -12.41 12.25 -6.07
C ILE A 402 -11.88 13.40 -6.90
N ILE A 403 -11.88 13.29 -8.23
CA ILE A 403 -11.48 14.39 -9.12
C ILE A 403 -12.45 15.57 -8.97
N GLY A 404 -13.75 15.30 -8.93
CA GLY A 404 -14.74 16.35 -8.64
C GLY A 404 -14.57 16.99 -7.25
N LEU A 405 -14.10 16.23 -6.25
CA LEU A 405 -13.76 16.79 -4.94
C LEU A 405 -12.47 17.61 -4.98
N MET A 406 -11.45 17.22 -5.75
CA MET A 406 -10.22 18.00 -5.95
C MET A 406 -10.49 19.36 -6.59
N GLU A 407 -11.48 19.46 -7.48
CA GLU A 407 -11.85 20.76 -8.08
C GLU A 407 -12.53 21.71 -7.08
N LYS A 408 -13.06 21.19 -5.97
CA LYS A 408 -13.76 21.97 -4.95
C LYS A 408 -12.85 22.46 -3.81
N TYR A 409 -11.73 21.78 -3.56
CA TYR A 409 -10.78 22.03 -2.46
C TYR A 409 -9.40 22.36 -3.01
#